data_AF-F4R801-F1
#
_entry.id   AF-F4R801-F1
#
_cell.length_a   1.000
_cell.length_b   1.000
_cell.length_c   1.000
_cell.angle_alpha   90.00
_cell.angle_beta   90.00
_cell.angle_gamma   90.00
#
_symmetry.space_group_name_H-M   'P 1'
#
loop_
_entity.id
_entity.type
_entity.pdbx_description
1 polymer ?
#
loop_
_entity_poly.entity_id
_entity_poly.type
_entity_poly.pdbx_seq_one_letter_code
_entity_poly.pdbx_strand_id
1 'polypeptide(L)'
;MASEALPTIWSYWKSEALLRLGKLTEAQGEVVVALTVSDNPKVPSLTKEEKLWITGLMAYVKHDLEDASKRLNSSLLLNDKDIKIRKLYNVIESERESDLQKLNYYEVLQVPLGATDVEICAAYKSRALMIHPDRGNAKSHMEMSYLSGARDALLDPQERRKYDMRLALKSEGK
;
A
#
# COMPACT_ATOMS: atom_id res chain seq x y z
N MET A 1 -32.00 -15.98 -22.30
CA MET A 1 -31.55 -15.81 -20.90
C MET A 1 -30.04 -15.56 -20.86
N ALA A 2 -29.56 -14.47 -21.48
CA ALA A 2 -28.12 -14.24 -21.69
C ALA A 2 -27.68 -12.78 -21.43
N SER A 3 -28.45 -11.97 -20.70
CA SER A 3 -28.16 -10.54 -20.52
C SER A 3 -27.64 -10.14 -19.14
N GLU A 4 -27.65 -11.03 -18.14
CA GLU A 4 -27.29 -10.69 -16.76
C GLU A 4 -25.83 -11.03 -16.38
N ALA A 5 -25.13 -11.84 -17.18
CA ALA A 5 -23.74 -12.23 -16.91
C ALA A 5 -22.67 -11.27 -17.49
N LEU A 6 -23.10 -10.37 -18.38
CA LEU A 6 -22.23 -9.42 -19.06
C LEU A 6 -21.62 -8.33 -18.15
N PRO A 7 -22.27 -7.82 -17.09
CA PRO A 7 -21.73 -6.70 -16.31
C PRO A 7 -20.39 -6.98 -15.63
N THR A 8 -20.20 -8.15 -15.01
CA THR A 8 -19.00 -8.42 -14.17
C THR A 8 -17.72 -8.52 -14.98
N ILE A 9 -17.72 -9.36 -16.01
CA ILE A 9 -16.57 -9.56 -16.89
C ILE A 9 -16.33 -8.28 -17.70
N TRP A 10 -17.38 -7.64 -18.21
CA TRP A 10 -17.23 -6.39 -18.96
C TRP A 10 -16.67 -5.25 -18.11
N SER A 11 -17.18 -5.04 -16.89
CA SER A 11 -16.63 -4.04 -15.98
C SER A 11 -15.18 -4.37 -15.58
N TYR A 12 -14.82 -5.64 -15.43
CA TYR A 12 -13.43 -6.05 -15.28
C TYR A 12 -12.55 -5.61 -16.46
N TRP A 13 -12.86 -6.04 -17.68
CA TRP A 13 -12.08 -5.69 -18.88
C TRP A 13 -12.09 -4.19 -19.16
N LYS A 14 -13.19 -3.51 -18.85
CA LYS A 14 -13.31 -2.05 -18.97
C LYS A 14 -12.43 -1.33 -17.96
N SER A 15 -12.38 -1.77 -16.71
CA SER A 15 -11.44 -1.24 -15.72
C SER A 15 -10.00 -1.43 -16.18
N GLU A 16 -9.65 -2.60 -16.75
CA GLU A 16 -8.32 -2.85 -17.31
C GLU A 16 -8.00 -1.90 -18.48
N ALA A 17 -8.95 -1.70 -19.39
CA ALA A 17 -8.79 -0.80 -20.53
C ALA A 17 -8.63 0.67 -20.09
N LEU A 18 -9.41 1.13 -19.11
CA LEU A 18 -9.33 2.48 -18.56
C LEU A 18 -7.97 2.73 -17.89
N LEU A 19 -7.43 1.74 -17.17
CA LEU A 19 -6.09 1.86 -16.60
C LEU A 19 -5.00 2.02 -17.65
N ARG A 20 -5.09 1.28 -18.78
CA ARG A 20 -4.15 1.45 -19.90
C ARG A 20 -4.21 2.85 -20.50
N LEU A 21 -5.34 3.53 -20.38
CA LEU A 21 -5.55 4.91 -20.83
C LEU A 21 -5.18 5.96 -19.76
N GLY A 22 -4.69 5.54 -18.58
CA GLY A 22 -4.38 6.44 -17.45
C GLY A 22 -5.62 7.00 -16.76
N LYS A 23 -6.81 6.44 -17.05
CA LYS A 23 -8.12 6.87 -16.58
C LYS A 23 -8.47 6.25 -15.23
N LEU A 24 -7.71 6.63 -14.19
CA LEU A 24 -7.75 6.01 -12.86
C LEU A 24 -9.12 6.11 -12.17
N THR A 25 -9.76 7.28 -12.22
CA THR A 25 -11.07 7.54 -11.58
C THR A 25 -12.22 6.80 -12.27
N GLU A 26 -12.17 6.68 -13.59
CA GLU A 26 -13.16 5.91 -14.34
C GLU A 26 -12.94 4.40 -14.12
N ALA A 27 -11.68 3.95 -14.06
CA ALA A 27 -11.34 2.56 -13.73
C ALA A 27 -11.82 2.17 -12.32
N GLN A 28 -11.74 3.10 -11.36
CA GLN A 28 -12.26 2.94 -10.00
C GLN A 28 -13.75 2.60 -9.98
N GLY A 29 -14.57 3.32 -10.74
CA GLY A 29 -16.01 3.05 -10.81
C GLY A 29 -16.31 1.64 -11.30
N GLU A 30 -15.59 1.19 -12.33
CA GLU A 30 -15.76 -0.14 -12.91
C GLU A 30 -15.28 -1.27 -11.99
N VAL A 31 -14.23 -1.04 -11.19
CA VAL A 31 -13.75 -2.00 -10.19
C VAL A 31 -14.75 -2.22 -9.05
N VAL A 32 -15.41 -1.17 -8.58
CA VAL A 32 -16.49 -1.29 -7.58
C VAL A 32 -17.65 -2.11 -8.14
N VAL A 33 -18.02 -1.88 -9.40
CA VAL A 33 -19.08 -2.64 -10.08
C VAL A 33 -18.67 -4.10 -10.25
N ALA A 34 -17.43 -4.38 -10.68
CA ALA A 34 -16.96 -5.75 -10.86
C ALA A 34 -16.96 -6.57 -9.54
N LEU A 35 -16.59 -5.95 -8.41
CA LEU A 35 -16.61 -6.62 -7.10
C LEU A 35 -18.00 -6.82 -6.53
N THR A 36 -18.88 -5.83 -6.66
CA THR A 36 -20.27 -5.94 -6.17
C THR A 36 -21.08 -6.99 -6.93
N VAL A 37 -20.80 -7.20 -8.22
CA VAL A 37 -21.48 -8.21 -9.04
C VAL A 37 -20.80 -9.59 -8.96
N SER A 38 -19.52 -9.67 -8.56
CA SER A 38 -18.78 -10.93 -8.34
C SER A 38 -19.41 -11.83 -7.27
N ASP A 39 -20.12 -11.28 -6.29
CA ASP A 39 -20.77 -12.04 -5.22
C ASP A 39 -22.13 -12.63 -5.65
N ASN A 40 -22.55 -12.41 -6.90
CA ASN A 40 -23.78 -12.97 -7.45
C ASN A 40 -23.58 -14.42 -7.94
N PRO A 41 -24.27 -15.43 -7.37
CA PRO A 41 -24.11 -16.83 -7.77
C PRO A 41 -24.58 -17.15 -9.19
N LYS A 42 -25.29 -16.23 -9.86
CA LYS A 42 -25.78 -16.39 -11.24
C LYS A 42 -24.80 -15.92 -12.31
N VAL A 43 -23.67 -15.33 -11.94
CA VAL A 43 -22.69 -14.77 -12.86
C VAL A 43 -21.40 -15.58 -12.78
N PRO A 44 -20.67 -15.82 -13.89
CA PRO A 44 -19.37 -16.50 -13.84
C PRO A 44 -18.44 -15.77 -12.87
N SER A 45 -17.96 -16.51 -11.87
CA SER A 45 -17.07 -15.96 -10.87
C SER A 45 -15.72 -15.64 -11.49
N LEU A 46 -15.18 -14.47 -11.16
CA LEU A 46 -13.79 -14.11 -11.46
C LEU A 46 -12.83 -15.19 -10.95
N THR A 47 -11.79 -15.47 -11.72
CA THR A 47 -10.68 -16.33 -11.30
C THR A 47 -9.98 -15.75 -10.08
N LYS A 48 -9.21 -16.58 -9.37
CA LYS A 48 -8.45 -16.15 -8.19
C LYS A 48 -7.48 -15.00 -8.52
N GLU A 49 -6.87 -15.04 -9.70
CA GLU A 49 -5.95 -14.00 -10.20
C GLU A 49 -6.70 -12.69 -10.49
N GLU A 50 -7.83 -12.76 -11.20
CA GLU A 50 -8.67 -11.59 -11.49
C GLU A 50 -9.19 -10.94 -10.21
N LYS A 51 -9.64 -11.72 -9.22
CA LYS A 51 -10.07 -11.19 -7.91
C LYS A 51 -8.93 -10.48 -7.19
N LEU A 52 -7.73 -11.03 -7.22
CA LEU A 52 -6.58 -10.45 -6.52
C LEU A 52 -6.09 -9.16 -7.20
N TRP A 53 -6.14 -9.11 -8.53
CA TRP A 53 -5.86 -7.90 -9.31
C TRP A 53 -6.90 -6.80 -9.04
N ILE A 54 -8.20 -7.10 -9.11
CA ILE A 54 -9.26 -6.10 -8.88
C ILE A 54 -9.22 -5.59 -7.44
N THR A 55 -9.01 -6.47 -6.46
CA THR A 55 -8.91 -6.04 -5.05
C THR A 55 -7.64 -5.24 -4.75
N GLY A 56 -6.51 -5.57 -5.38
CA GLY A 56 -5.30 -4.75 -5.32
C GLY A 56 -5.50 -3.36 -5.92
N LEU A 57 -6.19 -3.27 -7.06
CA LEU A 57 -6.54 -1.99 -7.68
C LEU A 57 -7.51 -1.17 -6.81
N MET A 58 -8.50 -1.82 -6.21
CA MET A 58 -9.43 -1.15 -5.29
C MET A 58 -8.72 -0.55 -4.08
N ALA A 59 -7.74 -1.26 -3.50
CA ALA A 59 -6.95 -0.75 -2.39
C ALA A 59 -6.10 0.45 -2.81
N TYR A 60 -5.46 0.40 -3.98
CA TYR A 60 -4.71 1.53 -4.55
C TYR A 60 -5.58 2.78 -4.70
N VAL A 61 -6.77 2.58 -5.27
CA VAL A 61 -7.77 3.62 -5.50
C VAL A 61 -8.33 4.20 -4.19
N LYS A 62 -8.37 3.42 -3.11
CA LYS A 62 -8.75 3.90 -1.77
C LYS A 62 -7.60 4.62 -1.04
N HIS A 63 -6.47 4.83 -1.70
CA HIS A 63 -5.21 5.32 -1.12
C HIS A 63 -4.65 4.43 0.02
N ASP A 64 -5.10 3.18 0.13
CA ASP A 64 -4.48 2.19 1.01
C ASP A 64 -3.38 1.45 0.23
N LEU A 65 -2.26 2.16 0.04
CA LEU A 65 -1.12 1.65 -0.71
C LEU A 65 -0.52 0.40 -0.06
N GLU A 66 -0.62 0.28 1.27
CA GLU A 66 -0.14 -0.86 2.06
C GLU A 66 -0.92 -2.14 1.73
N ASP A 67 -2.26 -2.07 1.77
CA ASP A 67 -3.11 -3.21 1.40
C ASP A 67 -2.99 -3.55 -0.09
N ALA A 68 -2.87 -2.53 -0.95
CA ALA A 68 -2.67 -2.71 -2.39
C ALA A 68 -1.36 -3.47 -2.68
N SER A 69 -0.26 -3.06 -2.05
CA SER A 69 1.04 -3.72 -2.18
C SER A 69 0.98 -5.18 -1.73
N LYS A 70 0.39 -5.45 -0.55
CA LYS A 70 0.25 -6.81 0.00
C LYS A 70 -0.52 -7.74 -0.92
N ARG A 71 -1.64 -7.27 -1.47
CA ARG A 71 -2.48 -8.05 -2.39
C ARG A 71 -1.75 -8.35 -3.70
N LEU A 72 -1.12 -7.35 -4.30
CA LEU A 72 -0.40 -7.53 -5.56
C LEU A 72 0.85 -8.40 -5.40
N ASN A 73 1.57 -8.26 -4.30
CA ASN A 73 2.70 -9.14 -3.98
C ASN A 73 2.23 -10.60 -3.82
N SER A 74 1.11 -10.83 -3.13
CA SER A 74 0.52 -12.16 -3.04
C SER A 74 0.17 -12.73 -4.42
N SER A 75 -0.19 -11.87 -5.39
CA SER A 75 -0.47 -12.30 -6.76
C SER A 75 0.80 -12.62 -7.54
N LEU A 76 1.87 -11.84 -7.34
CA LEU A 76 3.18 -12.13 -7.92
C LEU A 76 3.79 -13.42 -7.37
N LEU A 77 3.50 -13.79 -6.12
CA LEU A 77 3.90 -15.08 -5.55
C LEU A 77 3.18 -16.27 -6.22
N LEU A 78 1.95 -16.06 -6.71
CA LEU A 78 1.19 -17.09 -7.45
C LEU A 78 1.62 -17.16 -8.92
N ASN A 79 1.89 -16.00 -9.54
CA ASN A 79 2.31 -15.90 -10.94
C ASN A 79 3.31 -14.75 -11.13
N ASP A 80 4.59 -15.05 -10.97
CA ASP A 80 5.71 -14.11 -11.12
C ASP A 80 5.77 -13.46 -12.52
N LYS A 81 5.35 -14.19 -13.55
CA LYS A 81 5.46 -13.77 -14.95
C LYS A 81 4.36 -12.80 -15.39
N ASP A 82 3.41 -12.44 -14.52
CA ASP A 82 2.39 -11.47 -14.87
C ASP A 82 2.97 -10.05 -14.93
N ILE A 83 3.31 -9.64 -16.15
CA ILE A 83 3.88 -8.32 -16.46
C ILE A 83 2.93 -7.20 -16.03
N LYS A 84 1.61 -7.40 -16.05
CA LYS A 84 0.63 -6.37 -15.69
C LYS A 84 0.69 -6.10 -14.19
N ILE A 85 0.64 -7.18 -13.39
CA ILE A 85 0.73 -7.12 -11.92
C ILE A 85 2.08 -6.55 -11.51
N ARG A 86 3.16 -6.99 -12.16
CA ARG A 86 4.50 -6.47 -11.89
C ARG A 86 4.61 -4.98 -12.13
N LYS A 87 4.07 -4.46 -13.25
CA LYS A 87 4.05 -3.02 -13.56
C LYS A 87 3.28 -2.24 -12.50
N LEU A 88 2.07 -2.68 -12.16
CA LEU A 88 1.24 -2.00 -11.16
C LEU A 88 1.87 -2.02 -9.77
N TYR A 89 2.40 -3.18 -9.36
CA TYR A 89 3.14 -3.32 -8.10
C TYR A 89 4.32 -2.34 -8.03
N ASN A 90 5.10 -2.20 -9.11
CA ASN A 90 6.22 -1.26 -9.14
C ASN A 90 5.78 0.21 -9.00
N VAL A 91 4.67 0.62 -9.62
CA VAL A 91 4.11 1.97 -9.47
C VAL A 91 3.70 2.20 -8.02
N ILE A 92 2.92 1.28 -7.44
CA ILE A 92 2.44 1.39 -6.06
C ILE A 92 3.60 1.44 -5.07
N GLU A 93 4.61 0.59 -5.24
CA GLU A 93 5.80 0.61 -4.39
C GLU A 93 6.57 1.93 -4.53
N SER A 94 6.66 2.51 -5.72
CA SER A 94 7.33 3.80 -5.91
C SER A 94 6.58 4.95 -5.22
N GLU A 95 5.24 4.92 -5.22
CA GLU A 95 4.42 5.87 -4.50
C GLU A 95 4.55 5.69 -2.98
N ARG A 96 4.53 4.43 -2.49
CA ARG A 96 4.79 4.12 -1.07
C ARG A 96 6.13 4.63 -0.61
N GLU A 97 7.19 4.41 -1.41
CA GLU A 97 8.53 4.90 -1.09
C GLU A 97 8.56 6.43 -1.04
N SER A 98 7.92 7.11 -2.00
CA SER A 98 7.79 8.57 -1.99
C SER A 98 7.08 9.08 -0.73
N ASP A 99 6.02 8.41 -0.29
CA ASP A 99 5.28 8.82 0.89
C ASP A 99 6.06 8.55 2.18
N LEU A 100 6.72 7.39 2.29
CA LEU A 100 7.63 7.09 3.41
C LEU A 100 8.74 8.14 3.55
N GLN A 101 9.28 8.65 2.43
CA GLN A 101 10.30 9.71 2.44
C GLN A 101 9.77 11.08 2.90
N LYS A 102 8.46 11.32 2.80
CA LYS A 102 7.83 12.58 3.26
C LYS A 102 7.52 12.55 4.76
N LEU A 103 7.35 11.37 5.34
CA LEU A 103 7.00 11.20 6.75
C LEU A 103 8.14 11.62 7.69
N ASN A 104 7.75 12.18 8.83
CA ASN A 104 8.66 12.44 9.93
C ASN A 104 8.92 11.17 10.76
N TYR A 105 9.94 11.15 11.63
CA TYR A 105 10.32 9.96 12.39
C TYR A 105 9.21 9.47 13.35
N TYR A 106 8.41 10.39 13.88
CA TYR A 106 7.27 10.06 14.75
C TYR A 106 6.14 9.39 13.94
N GLU A 107 5.87 9.87 12.73
CA GLU A 107 4.90 9.28 11.80
C GLU A 107 5.35 7.90 11.29
N VAL A 108 6.64 7.75 10.97
CA VAL A 108 7.25 6.45 10.60
C VAL A 108 7.08 5.43 11.71
N LEU A 109 7.10 5.85 12.98
CA LEU A 109 6.84 4.98 14.13
C LEU A 109 5.36 4.94 14.56
N GLN A 110 4.49 5.80 14.00
CA GLN A 110 3.08 5.97 14.41
C GLN A 110 2.94 6.30 15.90
N VAL A 111 3.80 7.17 16.40
CA VAL A 111 3.75 7.67 17.77
C VAL A 111 3.53 9.19 17.77
N PRO A 112 2.92 9.76 18.83
CA PRO A 112 2.74 11.21 18.91
C PRO A 112 4.08 11.94 19.11
N LEU A 113 4.10 13.22 18.75
CA LEU A 113 5.18 14.14 19.14
C LEU A 113 5.25 14.19 20.66
N GLY A 114 6.43 13.87 21.21
CA GLY A 114 6.63 13.78 22.67
C GLY A 114 6.47 12.38 23.26
N ALA A 115 6.28 11.34 22.43
CA ALA A 115 6.28 9.95 22.90
C ALA A 115 7.51 9.62 23.76
N THR A 116 7.29 8.84 24.81
CA THR A 116 8.36 8.37 25.70
C THR A 116 9.23 7.33 25.02
N ASP A 117 10.45 7.14 25.51
CA ASP A 117 11.39 6.15 24.97
C ASP A 117 10.81 4.73 25.03
N VAL A 118 9.98 4.45 26.03
CA VAL A 118 9.26 3.18 26.19
C VAL A 118 8.22 2.98 25.07
N GLU A 119 7.45 4.03 24.75
CA GLU A 119 6.46 4.00 23.66
C GLU A 119 7.14 3.86 22.29
N ILE A 120 8.25 4.58 22.07
CA ILE A 120 9.06 4.48 20.85
C ILE A 120 9.58 3.05 20.65
N CYS A 121 10.14 2.44 21.71
CA CYS A 121 10.61 1.06 21.66
C CYS A 121 9.48 0.05 21.41
N ALA A 122 8.32 0.24 22.03
CA ALA A 122 7.17 -0.63 21.87
C ALA A 122 6.60 -0.55 20.44
N ALA A 123 6.45 0.66 19.91
CA ALA A 123 5.97 0.91 18.55
C ALA A 123 6.91 0.30 17.51
N TYR A 124 8.23 0.49 17.68
CA TYR A 124 9.24 -0.13 16.83
C TYR A 124 9.09 -1.66 16.78
N LYS A 125 9.01 -2.31 17.95
CA LYS A 125 8.88 -3.78 18.03
C LYS A 125 7.62 -4.27 17.34
N SER A 126 6.48 -3.62 17.58
CA SER A 126 5.21 -3.97 16.96
C SER A 126 5.29 -3.89 15.43
N ARG A 127 5.83 -2.79 14.89
CA ARG A 127 5.97 -2.62 13.43
C ARG A 127 7.02 -3.52 12.80
N ALA A 128 8.17 -3.69 13.44
CA ALA A 128 9.22 -4.59 12.95
C ALA A 128 8.69 -6.01 12.75
N LEU A 129 7.82 -6.48 13.66
CA LEU A 129 7.15 -7.77 13.53
C LEU A 129 6.18 -7.83 12.36
N MET A 130 5.54 -6.73 11.97
CA MET A 130 4.65 -6.68 10.80
C MET A 130 5.46 -6.74 9.49
N ILE A 131 6.58 -6.03 9.44
CA ILE A 131 7.39 -5.80 8.23
C ILE A 131 8.42 -6.92 7.99
N HIS A 132 8.70 -7.77 8.98
CA HIS A 132 9.81 -8.73 8.99
C HIS A 132 10.08 -9.46 7.65
N PRO A 133 11.34 -9.49 7.16
CA PRO A 133 11.69 -9.99 5.82
C PRO A 133 11.40 -11.49 5.61
N ASP A 134 11.28 -12.26 6.69
CA ASP A 134 10.92 -13.69 6.68
C ASP A 134 9.49 -13.94 6.17
N ARG A 135 8.68 -12.88 6.02
CA ARG A 135 7.39 -12.92 5.29
C ARG A 135 7.52 -12.72 3.77
N GLY A 136 8.75 -12.77 3.22
CA GLY A 136 9.00 -12.94 1.78
C GLY A 136 9.09 -11.67 0.94
N ASN A 137 9.17 -10.48 1.54
CA ASN A 137 9.21 -9.22 0.80
C ASN A 137 10.63 -8.63 0.79
N ALA A 138 11.35 -8.77 -0.34
CA ALA A 138 12.69 -8.18 -0.52
C ALA A 138 12.71 -6.65 -0.27
N LYS A 139 11.58 -5.97 -0.46
CA LYS A 139 11.43 -4.52 -0.26
C LYS A 139 11.02 -4.11 1.16
N SER A 140 10.66 -5.07 2.03
CA SER A 140 10.54 -4.83 3.48
C SER A 140 11.84 -4.32 4.10
N HIS A 141 12.99 -4.57 3.47
CA HIS A 141 14.28 -4.12 3.97
C HIS A 141 14.38 -2.59 4.04
N MET A 142 13.80 -1.89 3.05
CA MET A 142 13.81 -0.43 3.01
C MET A 142 12.94 0.16 4.12
N GLU A 143 11.70 -0.30 4.26
CA GLU A 143 10.79 0.13 5.31
C GLU A 143 11.36 -0.18 6.71
N MET A 144 11.99 -1.34 6.87
CA MET A 144 12.71 -1.72 8.10
C MET A 144 13.90 -0.81 8.39
N SER A 145 14.62 -0.36 7.35
CA SER A 145 15.73 0.59 7.47
C SER A 145 15.22 1.96 7.95
N TYR A 146 14.15 2.49 7.35
CA TYR A 146 13.51 3.73 7.80
C TYR A 146 13.00 3.62 9.24
N LEU A 147 12.35 2.51 9.59
CA LEU A 147 11.84 2.26 10.94
C LEU A 147 12.97 2.22 11.97
N SER A 148 14.09 1.59 11.63
CA SER A 148 15.27 1.51 12.51
C SER A 148 15.96 2.86 12.64
N GLY A 149 16.14 3.60 11.55
CA GLY A 149 16.70 4.95 11.58
C GLY A 149 15.84 5.94 12.39
N ALA A 150 14.51 5.84 12.27
CA ALA A 150 13.59 6.65 13.08
C ALA A 150 13.72 6.32 14.58
N ARG A 151 13.76 5.03 14.94
CA ARG A 151 13.98 4.60 16.32
C ARG A 151 15.30 5.13 16.86
N ASP A 152 16.40 4.92 16.13
CA ASP A 152 17.74 5.26 16.60
C ASP A 152 17.89 6.78 16.79
N ALA A 153 17.33 7.58 15.89
CA ALA A 153 17.32 9.03 16.01
C ALA A 153 16.45 9.56 17.17
N LEU A 154 15.33 8.89 17.48
CA LEU A 154 14.42 9.32 18.57
C LEU A 154 14.82 8.78 19.95
N LEU A 155 15.58 7.68 20.03
CA LEU A 155 16.09 7.16 21.31
C LEU A 155 17.38 7.85 21.76
N ASP A 156 18.12 8.48 20.85
CA ASP A 156 19.24 9.34 21.22
C ASP A 156 18.73 10.74 21.63
N PRO A 157 18.91 11.18 22.90
CA PRO A 157 18.39 12.46 23.35
C PRO A 157 18.98 13.67 22.61
N GLN A 158 20.24 13.60 22.16
CA GLN A 158 20.87 14.68 21.42
C GLN A 158 20.33 14.78 20.00
N GLU A 159 20.22 13.64 19.31
CA GLU A 159 19.70 13.60 17.94
C GLU A 159 18.20 13.93 17.90
N ARG A 160 17.42 13.44 18.86
CA ARG A 160 16.01 13.79 19.02
C ARG A 160 15.82 15.29 19.19
N ARG A 161 16.61 15.93 20.06
CA ARG A 161 16.53 17.39 20.28
C ARG A 161 16.85 18.19 19.01
N LYS A 162 17.89 17.80 18.27
CA LYS A 162 18.24 18.44 16.98
C LYS A 162 17.12 18.24 15.96
N TYR A 163 16.55 17.05 15.92
CA TYR A 163 15.44 16.71 15.02
C TYR A 163 14.20 17.53 15.31
N ASP A 164 13.78 17.59 16.58
CA ASP A 164 12.61 18.33 17.04
C ASP A 164 12.75 19.83 16.75
N MET A 165 13.94 20.40 16.97
CA MET A 165 14.24 21.79 16.61
C MET A 165 14.10 22.04 15.11
N ARG A 166 14.63 21.15 14.26
CA ARG A 166 14.49 21.24 12.81
C ARG A 166 13.03 21.11 12.36
N LEU A 167 12.26 20.26 13.04
CA LEU A 167 10.84 20.07 12.75
C LEU A 167 10.02 21.32 13.08
N ALA A 168 10.29 21.96 14.21
CA ALA A 168 9.66 23.22 14.62
C ALA A 168 9.93 24.36 13.61
N LEU A 169 11.20 24.52 13.18
CA LEU A 169 11.56 25.52 12.16
C LEU A 169 10.84 25.30 10.82
N LYS A 170 10.62 24.03 10.44
CA LYS A 170 9.90 23.69 9.20
C LYS A 170 8.39 23.99 9.30
N SER A 171 7.81 23.94 10.51
CA SER A 171 6.40 24.31 10.72
C SER A 171 6.15 25.82 10.77
N GLU A 172 7.14 26.61 11.18
CA GLU A 172 7.03 28.07 11.31
C GLU A 172 7.22 28.82 9.97
N GLY A 173 7.80 28.16 8.96
CA GLY A 173 8.03 28.74 7.62
C GLY A 173 6.92 28.49 6.60
N LYS A 174 5.72 28.09 7.04
CA LYS A 174 4.54 27.84 6.20
C LYS A 174 3.46 28.90 6.37
#